data_AF-A0A7S0GD33-F1
#
_entry.id   AF-A0A7S0GD33-F1
#
_cell.length_a   1.000
_cell.length_b   1.000
_cell.length_c   1.000
_cell.angle_alpha   90.00
_cell.angle_beta   90.00
_cell.angle_gamma   90.00
#
_symmetry.space_group_name_H-M   'P 1'
#
loop_
_entity.id
_entity.type
_entity.pdbx_description
1 polymer ?
#
loop_
_entity_poly.entity_id
_entity_poly.type
_entity_poly.pdbx_seq_one_letter_code
_entity_poly.pdbx_strand_id
1 'polypeptide(L)'
;TTTSRNYYDDYLCFAKEQTQDEPLCDKLSNVRTVCLSSPTVCEAQANLKQNGKESCDSWCGRSSLVCDQAWNDKNSCGKKKTIPCSKTGKNYSICSCKKS
;
A
#
# COMPACT_ATOMS: atom_id res chain seq x y z
N THR A 1 -53.62 -8.71 -3.35
CA THR A 1 -53.30 -7.99 -4.59
C THR A 1 -52.45 -6.80 -4.17
N THR A 2 -51.11 -6.90 -4.15
CA THR A 2 -50.18 -6.60 -5.27
C THR A 2 -50.28 -5.11 -5.65
N THR A 3 -49.28 -4.21 -5.66
CA THR A 3 -47.83 -4.20 -5.42
C THR A 3 -47.32 -2.74 -5.51
N SER A 4 -46.18 -2.46 -4.87
CA SER A 4 -45.09 -1.52 -5.25
C SER A 4 -45.25 0.01 -5.15
N ARG A 5 -44.31 0.63 -4.43
CA ARG A 5 -43.30 1.65 -4.83
C ARG A 5 -42.90 2.43 -3.56
N ASN A 6 -41.65 2.59 -3.13
CA ASN A 6 -40.34 2.43 -3.78
C ASN A 6 -39.33 1.87 -2.77
N TYR A 7 -38.56 0.91 -3.24
CA TYR A 7 -37.46 0.22 -2.59
C TYR A 7 -36.19 0.86 -3.15
N TYR A 8 -35.71 2.04 -2.69
CA TYR A 8 -34.41 2.60 -3.15
C TYR A 8 -33.86 3.84 -2.38
N ASP A 9 -34.18 4.08 -1.10
CA ASP A 9 -33.59 5.26 -0.39
C ASP A 9 -32.89 4.95 0.94
N ASP A 10 -32.70 3.66 1.29
CA ASP A 10 -32.00 3.25 2.53
C ASP A 10 -30.53 2.84 2.29
N TYR A 11 -29.99 3.11 1.10
CA TYR A 11 -28.54 3.16 0.95
C TYR A 11 -28.08 4.56 1.37
N LEU A 12 -28.20 4.81 2.67
CA LEU A 12 -27.34 5.72 3.39
C LEU A 12 -25.93 5.50 2.86
N CYS A 13 -25.51 6.42 1.99
CA CYS A 13 -24.13 6.68 1.72
C CYS A 13 -23.55 7.06 3.08
N PHE A 14 -23.08 6.06 3.82
CA PHE A 14 -21.99 6.24 4.75
C PHE A 14 -20.82 6.71 3.88
N ALA A 15 -20.84 7.99 3.50
CA ALA A 15 -19.64 8.76 3.37
C ALA A 15 -18.96 8.57 4.71
N LYS A 16 -18.10 7.56 4.80
CA LYS A 16 -17.21 7.36 5.93
C LYS A 16 -16.64 8.74 6.19
N GLU A 17 -17.00 9.30 7.34
CA GLU A 17 -16.35 10.49 7.85
C GLU A 17 -14.86 10.22 7.70
N GLN A 18 -14.20 11.01 6.84
CA GLN A 18 -12.78 10.88 6.56
C GLN A 18 -12.03 11.28 7.83
N THR A 19 -11.95 10.36 8.78
CA THR A 19 -10.95 10.44 9.82
C THR A 19 -9.61 10.40 9.09
N GLN A 20 -8.82 11.46 9.26
CA GLN A 20 -7.58 11.76 8.53
C GLN A 20 -6.43 10.74 8.75
N ASP A 21 -6.74 9.54 9.24
CA ASP A 21 -5.82 8.52 9.72
C ASP A 21 -6.00 7.17 9.00
N GLU A 22 -6.46 7.17 7.74
CA GLU A 22 -6.43 5.95 6.94
C GLU A 22 -4.98 5.43 6.80
N PRO A 23 -4.72 4.13 7.03
CA PRO A 23 -3.39 3.57 6.97
C PRO A 23 -2.80 3.74 5.58
N LEU A 24 -1.53 4.17 5.49
CA LEU A 24 -0.89 4.40 4.18
C LEU A 24 -0.78 3.13 3.33
N CYS A 25 -0.75 1.95 3.94
CA CYS A 25 -0.65 0.70 3.21
C CYS A 25 -1.89 0.40 2.37
N ASP A 26 -3.06 0.93 2.75
CA ASP A 26 -4.30 0.70 2.02
C ASP A 26 -4.32 1.44 0.68
N LYS A 27 -3.47 2.47 0.54
CA LYS A 27 -3.25 3.17 -0.73
C LYS A 27 -2.33 2.42 -1.68
N LEU A 28 -1.56 1.44 -1.20
CA LEU A 28 -0.58 0.72 -2.01
C LEU A 28 -1.21 -0.50 -2.68
N SER A 29 -0.98 -0.63 -3.99
CA SER A 29 -1.40 -1.80 -4.75
C SER A 29 -0.32 -2.87 -4.80
N ASN A 30 -0.70 -4.14 -5.01
CA ASN A 30 0.22 -5.29 -5.13
C ASN A 30 1.12 -5.49 -3.89
N VAL A 31 0.60 -5.16 -2.71
CA VAL A 31 1.22 -5.48 -1.42
C VAL A 31 1.12 -6.99 -1.21
N ARG A 32 2.26 -7.66 -1.04
CA ARG A 32 2.28 -9.08 -0.69
C ARG A 32 2.07 -9.30 0.80
N THR A 33 2.69 -8.46 1.62
CA THR A 33 2.64 -8.54 3.08
C THR A 33 2.90 -7.16 3.65
N VAL A 34 2.06 -6.74 4.59
CA VAL A 34 2.25 -5.50 5.34
C VAL A 34 3.15 -5.78 6.55
N CYS A 35 4.22 -5.00 6.69
CA CYS A 35 5.19 -5.10 7.78
C CYS A 35 4.94 -4.04 8.85
N LEU A 36 4.53 -2.85 8.44
CA LEU A 36 4.12 -1.75 9.30
C LEU A 36 3.03 -0.95 8.58
N SER A 37 1.91 -0.72 9.23
CA SER A 37 0.85 0.13 8.71
C SER A 37 0.56 1.25 9.69
N SER A 38 0.72 2.49 9.24
CA SER A 38 0.40 3.68 10.04
C SER A 38 -0.11 4.80 9.11
N PRO A 39 -0.70 5.87 9.67
CA PRO A 39 -1.16 7.03 8.88
C PRO A 39 -0.04 7.82 8.18
N THR A 40 1.22 7.61 8.57
CA THR A 40 2.39 8.40 8.11
C THR A 40 3.46 7.56 7.43
N VAL A 41 3.54 6.27 7.74
CA VAL A 41 4.47 5.31 7.13
C VAL A 41 3.75 3.99 6.83
N CYS A 42 3.99 3.45 5.64
CA CYS A 42 3.70 2.06 5.32
C CYS A 42 4.99 1.33 4.98
N GLU A 43 5.28 0.24 5.68
CA GLU A 43 6.29 -0.72 5.26
C GLU A 43 5.62 -1.98 4.76
N ALA A 44 5.90 -2.37 3.53
CA ALA A 44 5.30 -3.54 2.94
C ALA A 44 6.25 -4.23 1.96
N GLN A 45 6.04 -5.53 1.79
CA GLN A 45 6.71 -6.31 0.79
C GLN A 45 6.15 -5.97 -0.59
N ALA A 46 6.98 -5.33 -1.39
CA ALA A 46 6.70 -5.13 -2.81
C ALA A 46 7.28 -6.30 -3.60
N ASN A 47 6.45 -6.92 -4.44
CA ASN A 47 6.92 -7.93 -5.39
C ASN A 47 7.50 -7.24 -6.63
N LEU A 48 8.67 -6.62 -6.48
CA LEU A 48 9.27 -5.78 -7.53
C LEU A 48 9.56 -6.57 -8.81
N LYS A 49 9.77 -7.90 -8.75
CA LYS A 49 9.93 -8.73 -9.96
C LYS A 49 8.62 -8.91 -10.73
N GLN A 50 7.48 -9.11 -10.05
CA GLN A 50 6.18 -9.26 -10.73
C GLN A 50 5.63 -7.93 -11.24
N ASN A 51 5.95 -6.81 -10.58
CA ASN A 51 5.62 -5.48 -11.09
C ASN A 51 6.65 -4.94 -12.10
N GLY A 52 7.04 -5.74 -13.09
CA GLY A 52 7.86 -5.26 -14.21
C GLY A 52 9.30 -4.87 -13.86
N LYS A 53 9.87 -5.41 -12.77
CA LYS A 53 11.19 -5.02 -12.22
C LYS A 53 11.23 -3.58 -11.69
N GLU A 54 10.11 -3.03 -11.24
CA GLU A 54 10.07 -1.66 -10.71
C GLU A 54 10.92 -1.49 -9.43
N SER A 55 11.13 -0.23 -9.04
CA SER A 55 11.85 0.14 -7.82
C SER A 55 10.86 0.45 -6.69
N CYS A 56 11.31 0.53 -5.43
CA CYS A 56 10.45 1.01 -4.35
C CYS A 56 9.98 2.46 -4.60
N ASP A 57 10.80 3.29 -5.24
CA ASP A 57 10.40 4.65 -5.65
C ASP A 57 9.21 4.62 -6.59
N SER A 58 9.31 3.81 -7.65
CA SER A 58 8.23 3.64 -8.63
C SER A 58 6.96 3.07 -7.97
N TRP A 59 7.13 2.09 -7.09
CA TRP A 59 6.02 1.43 -6.43
C TRP A 59 5.26 2.37 -5.48
N CYS A 60 5.96 3.12 -4.62
CA CYS A 60 5.34 4.14 -3.77
C CYS A 60 4.73 5.29 -4.60
N GLY A 61 5.43 5.70 -5.67
CA GLY A 61 5.02 6.83 -6.53
C GLY A 61 3.68 6.63 -7.24
N ARG A 62 3.29 5.38 -7.52
CA ARG A 62 1.95 5.06 -8.08
C ARG A 62 0.80 5.51 -7.19
N SER A 63 1.04 5.62 -5.89
CA SER A 63 0.06 6.05 -4.89
C SER A 63 0.34 7.47 -4.39
N SER A 64 1.14 8.25 -5.13
CA SER A 64 1.59 9.59 -4.75
C SER A 64 2.32 9.62 -3.40
N LEU A 65 3.02 8.53 -3.06
CA LEU A 65 3.86 8.42 -1.88
C LEU A 65 5.34 8.44 -2.29
N VAL A 66 6.21 8.77 -1.34
CA VAL A 66 7.67 8.74 -1.54
C VAL A 66 8.26 7.55 -0.79
N CYS A 67 9.26 6.91 -1.40
CA CYS A 67 10.03 5.89 -0.68
C CYS A 67 10.94 6.58 0.34
N ASP A 68 10.76 6.25 1.60
CA ASP A 68 11.62 6.69 2.69
C ASP A 68 12.87 5.81 2.80
N GLN A 69 12.65 4.50 2.83
CA GLN A 69 13.68 3.48 3.01
C GLN A 69 13.29 2.16 2.35
N ALA A 70 14.29 1.34 2.03
CA ALA A 70 14.06 0.00 1.50
C ALA A 70 15.05 -1.01 2.08
N TRP A 71 14.61 -2.27 2.21
CA TRP A 71 15.44 -3.37 2.70
C TRP A 71 15.25 -4.63 1.87
N ASN A 72 16.28 -5.48 1.84
CA ASN A 72 16.07 -6.87 1.44
C ASN A 72 15.24 -7.59 2.49
N ASP A 73 14.20 -8.30 2.04
CA ASP A 73 13.47 -9.21 2.92
C ASP A 73 14.30 -10.44 3.25
N LYS A 74 14.26 -10.83 4.53
CA LYS A 74 14.88 -12.07 5.02
C LYS A 74 13.86 -13.18 5.17
N ASN A 75 12.67 -12.87 5.69
CA ASN A 75 11.62 -13.82 6.09
C ASN A 75 10.31 -13.06 6.39
N SER A 76 9.59 -12.57 5.38
CA SER A 76 8.25 -12.00 5.60
C SER A 76 8.24 -10.83 6.61
N CYS A 77 8.98 -9.76 6.30
CA CYS A 77 9.18 -8.54 7.11
C CYS A 77 10.46 -8.51 7.97
N GLY A 78 11.31 -9.53 7.86
CA GLY A 78 12.65 -9.47 8.42
C GLY A 78 13.56 -8.55 7.61
N LYS A 79 13.87 -7.34 8.10
CA LYS A 79 14.80 -6.41 7.45
C LYS A 79 16.24 -6.93 7.53
N LYS A 80 16.87 -7.28 6.39
CA LYS A 80 18.25 -7.79 6.36
C LYS A 80 19.31 -6.72 6.13
N LYS A 81 19.25 -6.07 4.96
CA LYS A 81 20.23 -5.06 4.52
C LYS A 81 19.46 -3.94 3.84
N THR A 82 19.74 -2.71 4.24
CA THR A 82 19.21 -1.52 3.57
C THR A 82 19.68 -1.48 2.13
N ILE A 83 18.76 -1.18 1.22
CA ILE A 83 19.00 -1.01 -0.21
C ILE A 83 18.47 0.35 -0.62
N PRO A 84 19.00 0.95 -1.71
CA PRO A 84 18.43 2.20 -2.22
C PRO A 84 17.02 1.94 -2.74
N CYS A 85 16.12 2.92 -2.55
CA CYS A 85 14.74 2.87 -3.05
C CYS A 85 14.68 2.67 -4.58
N SER A 86 15.68 3.17 -5.29
CA SER A 86 15.83 3.05 -6.75
C SER A 86 16.27 1.66 -7.21
N LYS A 87 16.52 0.72 -6.28
CA LYS A 87 16.97 -0.64 -6.64
C LYS A 87 15.83 -1.41 -7.32
N THR A 88 16.09 -1.84 -8.55
CA THR A 88 15.15 -2.63 -9.37
C THR A 88 15.42 -4.13 -9.31
N GLY A 89 14.40 -4.93 -9.67
CA GLY A 89 14.58 -6.34 -10.07
C GLY A 89 14.76 -7.38 -8.96
N LYS A 90 14.38 -7.09 -7.70
CA LYS A 90 14.43 -8.08 -6.59
C LYS A 90 13.05 -8.67 -6.27
N ASN A 91 12.99 -9.98 -6.01
CA ASN A 91 11.71 -10.66 -5.74
C ASN A 91 11.02 -10.19 -4.46
N TYR A 92 11.80 -9.87 -3.41
CA TYR A 92 11.27 -9.65 -2.07
C TYR A 92 12.02 -8.48 -1.40
N SER A 93 11.59 -7.26 -1.67
CA SER A 93 12.09 -6.06 -0.99
C SER A 93 11.00 -5.50 -0.09
N ILE A 94 11.37 -5.06 1.10
CA ILE A 94 10.50 -4.28 1.98
C ILE A 94 10.70 -2.83 1.57
N CYS A 95 9.63 -2.16 1.14
CA CYS A 95 9.63 -0.75 0.81
C CYS A 95 8.88 0.02 1.90
N SER A 96 9.49 1.06 2.43
CA SER A 96 8.86 2.04 3.32
C SER A 96 8.38 3.22 2.48
N CYS A 97 7.07 3.39 2.37
CA CYS A 97 6.43 4.51 1.70
C CYS A 97 5.86 5.48 2.74
N LYS A 98 6.06 6.78 2.53
CA LYS A 98 5.48 7.85 3.37
C LYS A 98 4.82 8.92 2.50
N LYS A 99 4.03 9.80 3.12
CA LYS A 99 3.50 10.99 2.44
C LYS A 99 4.68 11.87 1.98
N SER A 100 4.58 12.40 0.75
CA SER A 100 5.57 13.35 0.20
C SER A 100 5.62 14.65 0.98
#